data_AF-A0A1A7XJB2-F1
#
_entry.id   AF-A0A1A7XJB2-F1
#
_cell.length_a   1.000
_cell.length_b   1.000
_cell.length_c   1.000
_cell.angle_alpha   90.00
_cell.angle_beta   90.00
_cell.angle_gamma   90.00
#
_symmetry.space_group_name_H-M   'P 1'
#
loop_
_entity.id
_entity.type
_entity.pdbx_description
1 polymer ?
#
loop_
_entity_poly.entity_id
_entity_poly.type
_entity_poly.pdbx_seq_one_letter_code
_entity_poly.pdbx_strand_id
1 'polypeptide(L)'
;MQLRQEQDEEANIQVPVSESSHQEPDEEHLEETKVPSSQEEGQRSPRLLGESVLTFGEILMAEHRKKRVQFRKMFQLQSGGHLQSSWGVIPHNELAGHPAGRFLKTNRGVPIFIRRPSLEDYVLNMKRGPAIAYPKDAAVMLMMMDVMEGDCVLESGSGSGAMSLFLSRAVGSKGSVLSVE
;
A
#
# COMPACT_ATOMS: atom_id res chain seq x y z
N MET A 1 -17.96 -68.46 -3.50
CA MET A 1 -18.18 -67.98 -4.89
C MET A 1 -16.85 -67.33 -5.30
N GLN A 2 -16.09 -67.82 -6.28
CA GLN A 2 -16.37 -67.87 -7.74
C GLN A 2 -16.61 -66.47 -8.33
N LEU A 3 -16.07 -66.08 -9.50
CA LEU A 3 -14.90 -66.49 -10.32
C LEU A 3 -14.82 -65.53 -11.54
N ARG A 4 -13.66 -65.42 -12.22
CA ARG A 4 -13.40 -64.75 -13.54
C ARG A 4 -13.34 -63.20 -13.53
N GLN A 5 -12.43 -62.48 -14.21
CA GLN A 5 -11.50 -62.70 -15.37
C GLN A 5 -12.11 -62.34 -16.76
N GLU A 6 -11.23 -61.92 -17.70
CA GLU A 6 -11.46 -61.48 -19.11
C GLU A 6 -11.94 -60.00 -19.21
N GLN A 7 -11.32 -59.01 -19.89
CA GLN A 7 -10.32 -58.87 -21.00
C GLN A 7 -10.92 -58.72 -22.43
N ASP A 8 -10.14 -58.10 -23.32
CA ASP A 8 -10.33 -57.81 -24.78
C ASP A 8 -11.10 -56.51 -25.13
N GLU A 9 -10.56 -55.51 -25.87
CA GLU A 9 -10.01 -55.45 -27.27
C GLU A 9 -11.13 -55.40 -28.35
N GLU A 10 -11.05 -54.72 -29.51
CA GLU A 10 -10.07 -53.80 -30.15
C GLU A 10 -10.75 -52.98 -31.28
N ALA A 11 -10.06 -51.96 -31.85
CA ALA A 11 -10.08 -51.45 -33.26
C ALA A 11 -9.66 -49.96 -33.29
N ASN A 12 -8.47 -49.50 -33.71
CA ASN A 12 -7.54 -49.81 -34.83
C ASN A 12 -7.94 -49.21 -36.21
N ILE A 13 -6.91 -48.95 -37.04
CA ILE A 13 -6.84 -48.38 -38.42
C ILE A 13 -6.72 -46.84 -38.42
N GLN A 14 -5.66 -46.19 -38.96
CA GLN A 14 -4.40 -46.66 -39.60
C GLN A 14 -3.26 -45.59 -39.57
N VAL A 15 -2.09 -45.90 -40.15
CA VAL A 15 -0.93 -45.00 -40.43
C VAL A 15 -0.67 -44.98 -41.96
N PRO A 16 0.14 -44.05 -42.51
CA PRO A 16 1.43 -44.50 -43.06
C PRO A 16 2.62 -43.53 -42.86
N VAL A 17 3.82 -44.01 -43.20
CA VAL A 17 5.16 -43.47 -42.89
C VAL A 17 5.93 -43.10 -44.17
N SER A 18 6.83 -42.12 -44.09
CA SER A 18 8.02 -41.93 -44.94
C SER A 18 9.06 -41.12 -44.13
N GLU A 19 10.24 -41.66 -43.76
CA GLU A 19 11.51 -41.63 -44.52
C GLU A 19 12.02 -40.19 -44.86
N SER A 20 13.29 -39.79 -44.66
CA SER A 20 14.52 -40.51 -44.25
C SER A 20 15.68 -39.57 -43.78
N SER A 21 16.73 -40.19 -43.18
CA SER A 21 18.18 -39.83 -43.17
C SER A 21 18.73 -38.49 -42.59
N HIS A 22 19.58 -38.66 -41.56
CA HIS A 22 20.89 -38.03 -41.28
C HIS A 22 21.34 -36.71 -41.94
N GLN A 23 21.78 -35.71 -41.15
CA GLN A 23 23.20 -35.33 -40.90
C GLN A 23 23.32 -33.98 -40.16
N GLU A 24 24.23 -33.87 -39.19
CA GLU A 24 24.85 -32.58 -38.81
C GLU A 24 26.04 -32.32 -39.76
N PRO A 25 26.31 -31.05 -40.11
CA PRO A 25 27.67 -30.55 -39.91
C PRO A 25 27.77 -29.06 -39.47
N ASP A 26 28.71 -28.84 -38.56
CA ASP A 26 29.77 -27.80 -38.54
C ASP A 26 29.48 -26.28 -38.65
N GLU A 27 30.36 -25.55 -37.97
CA GLU A 27 30.45 -24.09 -37.87
C GLU A 27 30.94 -23.44 -39.17
N GLU A 28 30.46 -22.23 -39.51
CA GLU A 28 31.34 -21.07 -39.79
C GLU A 28 30.58 -19.72 -39.84
N HIS A 29 31.33 -18.63 -40.05
CA HIS A 29 31.06 -17.27 -39.55
C HIS A 29 30.26 -16.30 -40.46
N LEU A 30 30.05 -15.10 -39.89
CA LEU A 30 29.62 -13.80 -40.46
C LEU A 30 28.10 -13.53 -40.38
N GLU A 31 27.62 -12.35 -39.98
CA GLU A 31 28.22 -11.01 -40.04
C GLU A 31 27.72 -10.09 -38.88
N GLU A 32 28.46 -9.03 -38.54
CA GLU A 32 28.03 -8.08 -37.49
C GLU A 32 26.78 -7.27 -37.90
N THR A 33 25.79 -7.14 -37.01
CA THR A 33 24.85 -6.00 -37.08
C THR A 33 24.73 -5.33 -35.70
N LYS A 34 25.47 -4.23 -35.56
CA LYS A 34 25.54 -3.40 -34.35
C LYS A 34 24.23 -2.64 -34.13
N VAL A 35 23.44 -3.05 -33.14
CA VAL A 35 22.24 -2.32 -32.66
C VAL A 35 22.61 -1.55 -31.37
N PRO A 36 22.28 -0.25 -31.24
CA PRO A 36 22.90 0.61 -30.21
C PRO A 36 22.32 0.43 -28.81
N SER A 37 23.18 0.68 -27.82
CA SER A 37 22.88 0.68 -26.39
C SER A 37 22.23 2.00 -25.92
N SER A 38 20.94 1.94 -25.56
CA SER A 38 20.21 2.98 -24.78
C SER A 38 18.83 2.41 -24.41
N GLN A 39 18.26 2.56 -23.21
CA GLN A 39 18.68 3.24 -21.97
C GLN A 39 17.92 2.60 -20.79
N GLU A 40 18.54 2.59 -19.61
CA GLU A 40 17.98 2.37 -18.26
C GLU A 40 16.52 1.89 -18.13
N GLU A 41 16.31 0.57 -18.06
CA GLU A 41 15.09 0.01 -17.45
C GLU A 41 15.13 0.25 -15.92
N GLY A 42 14.63 1.41 -15.51
CA GLY A 42 14.50 1.77 -14.11
C GLY A 42 13.62 0.76 -13.36
N GLN A 43 14.25 -0.04 -12.50
CA GLN A 43 13.61 -1.03 -11.63
C GLN A 43 12.48 -0.40 -10.81
N ARG A 44 11.23 -0.48 -11.31
CA ARG A 44 10.05 -0.09 -10.55
C ARG A 44 9.76 -1.19 -9.55
N SER A 45 10.14 -0.96 -8.29
CA SER A 45 9.73 -1.78 -7.16
C SER A 45 8.20 -1.92 -7.15
N PRO A 46 7.67 -3.13 -6.84
CA PRO A 46 6.23 -3.37 -6.85
C PRO A 46 5.56 -2.45 -5.82
N ARG A 47 4.61 -1.66 -6.29
CA ARG A 47 3.77 -0.82 -5.44
C ARG A 47 2.62 -1.64 -4.89
N LEU A 48 2.32 -1.49 -3.60
CA LEU A 48 1.13 -2.06 -3.01
C LEU A 48 -0.13 -1.40 -3.59
N LEU A 49 -1.25 -2.12 -3.58
CA LEU A 49 -2.52 -1.60 -4.07
C LEU A 49 -2.92 -0.34 -3.29
N GLY A 50 -3.05 0.79 -3.98
CA GLY A 50 -3.32 2.11 -3.38
C GLY A 50 -2.08 2.96 -3.06
N GLU A 51 -0.86 2.52 -3.35
CA GLU A 51 0.34 3.36 -3.19
C GLU A 51 0.50 4.40 -4.31
N SER A 52 -0.10 5.57 -4.08
CA SER A 52 0.28 6.80 -4.77
C SER A 52 1.60 7.36 -4.23
N VAL A 53 2.33 8.07 -5.10
CA VAL A 53 3.44 8.94 -4.68
C VAL A 53 2.92 10.06 -3.76
N LEU A 54 3.78 10.58 -2.90
CA LEU A 54 3.47 11.70 -2.03
C LEU A 54 3.32 12.98 -2.85
N THR A 55 2.18 13.65 -2.70
CA THR A 55 1.87 14.95 -3.31
C THR A 55 1.77 16.06 -2.25
N PHE A 56 2.08 17.29 -2.63
CA PHE A 56 1.91 18.45 -1.74
C PHE A 56 0.42 18.61 -1.36
N GLY A 57 0.16 19.01 -0.11
CA GLY A 57 -1.16 19.05 0.50
C GLY A 57 -1.47 17.84 1.39
N GLU A 58 -0.84 16.68 1.14
CA GLU A 58 -1.03 15.47 1.96
C GLU A 58 -0.59 15.66 3.41
N ILE A 59 -1.23 14.92 4.32
CA ILE A 59 -0.83 14.82 5.73
C ILE A 59 0.04 13.59 5.92
N LEU A 60 1.18 13.77 6.58
CA LEU A 60 2.19 12.74 6.83
C LEU A 60 2.51 12.62 8.31
N MET A 61 2.99 11.44 8.68
CA MET A 61 3.47 11.09 10.01
C MET A 61 4.97 10.82 9.95
N ALA A 62 5.72 11.58 10.75
CA ALA A 62 7.16 11.43 10.93
C ALA A 62 7.46 10.71 12.25
N GLU A 63 8.24 9.64 12.19
CA GLU A 63 8.52 8.78 13.34
C GLU A 63 10.02 8.48 13.47
N HIS A 64 10.57 8.60 14.67
CA HIS A 64 11.92 8.15 15.00
C HIS A 64 11.93 7.51 16.39
N ARG A 65 12.40 6.27 16.47
CA ARG A 65 12.41 5.46 17.70
C ARG A 65 13.83 4.99 18.00
N LYS A 66 14.39 5.43 19.13
CA LYS A 66 15.73 5.04 19.57
C LYS A 66 15.76 4.80 21.09
N LYS A 67 15.91 3.54 21.50
CA LYS A 67 15.87 3.09 22.91
C LYS A 67 14.63 3.63 23.64
N ARG A 68 14.79 4.55 24.59
CA ARG A 68 13.71 5.18 25.39
C ARG A 68 13.09 6.41 24.73
N VAL A 69 13.66 6.92 23.64
CA VAL A 69 13.20 8.15 22.99
C VAL A 69 12.33 7.80 21.79
N GLN A 70 11.12 8.37 21.77
CA GLN A 70 10.19 8.27 20.66
C GLN A 70 9.83 9.67 20.18
N PHE A 71 9.93 9.87 18.87
CA PHE A 71 9.43 11.02 18.15
C PHE A 71 8.29 10.56 17.26
N ARG A 72 7.17 11.27 17.34
CA ARG A 72 6.02 11.13 16.44
C ARG A 72 5.52 12.55 16.17
N LYS A 73 5.39 12.94 14.92
CA LYS A 73 4.90 14.27 14.52
C LYS A 73 4.08 14.17 13.24
N MET A 74 2.83 14.59 13.33
CA MET A 74 1.99 14.84 12.17
C MET A 74 2.34 16.19 11.56
N PHE A 75 2.39 16.27 10.23
CA PHE A 75 2.64 17.50 9.48
C PHE A 75 2.00 17.44 8.10
N GLN A 76 1.75 18.60 7.48
CA GLN A 76 1.33 18.69 6.09
C GLN A 76 2.54 18.82 5.18
N LEU A 77 2.56 18.08 4.08
CA LEU A 77 3.57 18.22 3.04
C LEU A 77 3.31 19.49 2.22
N GLN A 78 4.28 20.38 2.14
CA GLN A 78 4.14 21.73 1.56
C GLN A 78 5.37 22.06 0.71
N SER A 79 5.17 22.67 -0.45
CA SER A 79 6.27 23.06 -1.36
C SER A 79 7.20 24.08 -0.67
N GLY A 80 8.52 23.82 -0.70
CA GLY A 80 9.51 24.63 0.02
C GLY A 80 9.44 24.55 1.55
N GLY A 81 8.52 23.74 2.10
CA GLY A 81 8.38 23.52 3.53
C GLY A 81 9.46 22.59 4.11
N HIS A 82 9.52 22.53 5.44
CA HIS A 82 10.55 21.81 6.17
C HIS A 82 9.98 21.08 7.39
N LEU A 83 10.26 19.78 7.50
CA LEU A 83 9.98 19.00 8.70
C LEU A 83 11.08 19.30 9.73
N GLN A 84 10.75 20.13 10.71
CA GLN A 84 11.62 20.44 11.84
C GLN A 84 11.44 19.42 12.98
N SER A 85 12.57 18.92 13.50
CA SER A 85 12.67 18.06 14.69
C SER A 85 13.92 18.43 15.51
N SER A 86 14.01 17.98 16.76
CA SER A 86 15.23 18.17 17.58
C SER A 86 16.46 17.39 17.04
N TRP A 87 16.24 16.38 16.19
CA TRP A 87 17.29 15.60 15.52
C TRP A 87 17.69 16.17 14.15
N GLY A 88 17.20 17.35 13.79
CA GLY A 88 17.50 18.04 12.54
C GLY A 88 16.27 18.24 11.64
N VAL A 89 16.54 18.62 10.40
CA VAL A 89 15.55 19.05 9.41
C VAL A 89 15.55 18.12 8.21
N ILE A 90 14.37 17.90 7.62
CA ILE A 90 14.17 17.25 6.31
C ILE A 90 13.34 18.22 5.44
N PRO A 91 13.81 18.64 4.25
CA PRO A 91 13.02 19.49 3.36
C PRO A 91 11.90 18.68 2.70
N HIS A 92 10.72 19.28 2.55
CA HIS A 92 9.54 18.60 1.98
C HIS A 92 9.71 18.23 0.50
N ASN A 93 10.59 18.92 -0.22
CA ASN A 93 10.85 18.63 -1.63
C ASN A 93 11.54 17.26 -1.84
N GLU A 94 12.23 16.71 -0.83
CA GLU A 94 12.78 15.34 -0.87
C GLU A 94 11.72 14.24 -0.67
N LEU A 95 10.53 14.62 -0.19
CA LEU A 95 9.41 13.69 0.05
C LEU A 95 8.46 13.62 -1.15
N ALA A 96 8.16 14.76 -1.78
CA ALA A 96 7.27 14.81 -2.93
C ALA A 96 7.76 13.90 -4.08
N GLY A 97 6.83 13.31 -4.82
CA GLY A 97 7.12 12.41 -5.95
C GLY A 97 7.63 11.01 -5.56
N HIS A 98 7.90 10.74 -4.29
CA HIS A 98 8.35 9.43 -3.81
C HIS A 98 7.20 8.65 -3.13
N PRO A 99 7.30 7.32 -3.00
CA PRO A 99 6.37 6.54 -2.16
C PRO A 99 6.43 6.93 -0.67
N ALA A 100 5.32 6.72 0.03
CA ALA A 100 5.28 6.74 1.49
C ALA A 100 6.01 5.51 2.08
N GLY A 101 6.22 5.49 3.41
CA GLY A 101 6.78 4.31 4.09
C GLY A 101 8.29 4.18 3.95
N ARG A 102 9.03 5.30 3.89
CA ARG A 102 10.49 5.34 3.70
C ARG A 102 11.22 6.01 4.84
N PHE A 103 12.48 5.68 5.02
CA PHE A 103 13.40 6.45 5.86
C PHE A 103 14.06 7.57 5.06
N LEU A 104 14.12 8.77 5.64
CA LEU A 104 14.97 9.88 5.20
C LEU A 104 15.93 10.27 6.33
N LYS A 105 17.14 10.67 5.99
CA LYS A 105 18.11 11.18 6.97
C LYS A 105 17.89 12.68 7.14
N THR A 106 17.87 13.16 8.37
CA THR A 106 17.97 14.61 8.63
C THR A 106 19.32 15.15 8.17
N ASN A 107 19.45 16.47 8.09
CA ASN A 107 20.74 17.15 7.93
C ASN A 107 21.80 16.82 9.02
N ARG A 108 21.43 16.11 10.11
CA ARG A 108 22.34 15.58 11.13
C ARG A 108 22.58 14.06 11.01
N GLY A 109 22.19 13.46 9.89
CA GLY A 109 22.34 12.03 9.60
C GLY A 109 21.38 11.10 10.35
N VAL A 110 20.41 11.62 11.11
CA VAL A 110 19.47 10.80 11.89
C VAL A 110 18.33 10.29 11.01
N PRO A 111 18.07 8.98 10.94
CA PRO A 111 16.97 8.44 10.13
C PRO A 111 15.61 8.72 10.80
N ILE A 112 14.69 9.29 10.03
CA ILE A 112 13.27 9.46 10.38
C ILE A 112 12.44 8.67 9.36
N PHE A 113 11.51 7.86 9.85
CA PHE A 113 10.53 7.15 9.04
C PHE A 113 9.37 8.09 8.69
N ILE A 114 9.01 8.15 7.41
CA ILE A 114 7.92 9.02 6.92
C ILE A 114 6.88 8.14 6.22
N ARG A 115 5.63 8.23 6.67
CA ARG A 115 4.49 7.47 6.14
C ARG A 115 3.21 8.30 6.18
N ARG A 116 2.15 7.82 5.53
CA ARG A 116 0.80 8.34 5.77
C ARG A 116 0.33 7.97 7.20
N PRO A 117 -0.41 8.83 7.90
CA PRO A 117 -0.97 8.51 9.21
C PRO A 117 -2.02 7.41 9.10
N SER A 118 -2.18 6.61 10.14
CA SER A 118 -3.41 5.82 10.32
C SER A 118 -4.56 6.74 10.73
N LEU A 119 -5.81 6.25 10.69
CA LEU A 119 -6.94 6.99 11.23
C LEU A 119 -6.77 7.26 12.75
N GLU A 120 -6.23 6.29 13.49
CA GLU A 120 -5.84 6.48 14.89
C GLU A 120 -4.82 7.62 15.06
N ASP A 121 -3.75 7.66 14.24
CA ASP A 121 -2.76 8.73 14.30
C ASP A 121 -3.40 10.10 14.06
N TYR A 122 -4.31 10.19 13.08
CA TYR A 122 -5.03 11.42 12.79
C TYR A 122 -5.90 11.85 13.98
N VAL A 123 -6.76 10.97 14.50
CA VAL A 123 -7.67 11.28 15.61
C VAL A 123 -6.92 11.68 16.89
N LEU A 124 -5.73 11.13 17.12
CA LEU A 124 -4.89 11.50 18.28
C LEU A 124 -4.13 12.83 18.10
N ASN A 125 -3.87 13.28 16.87
CA ASN A 125 -3.06 14.47 16.56
C ASN A 125 -3.87 15.65 15.98
N MET A 126 -5.14 15.45 15.60
CA MET A 126 -5.99 16.52 15.09
C MET A 126 -6.28 17.60 16.14
N LYS A 127 -6.67 18.79 15.67
CA LYS A 127 -7.13 19.88 16.54
C LYS A 127 -8.41 19.42 17.25
N ARG A 128 -8.43 19.51 18.58
CA ARG A 128 -9.55 19.09 19.43
C ARG A 128 -10.01 20.24 20.31
N GLY A 129 -11.30 20.29 20.58
CA GLY A 129 -11.92 21.19 21.56
C GLY A 129 -12.61 20.36 22.65
N PRO A 130 -13.79 19.77 22.36
CA PRO A 130 -14.43 18.80 23.24
C PRO A 130 -13.61 17.51 23.42
N ALA A 131 -13.97 16.72 24.44
CA ALA A 131 -13.47 15.36 24.60
C ALA A 131 -13.84 14.48 23.40
N ILE A 132 -13.03 13.46 23.11
CA ILE A 132 -13.21 12.57 21.96
C ILE A 132 -13.41 11.12 22.40
N ALA A 133 -14.16 10.35 21.61
CA ALA A 133 -14.04 8.89 21.61
C ALA A 133 -12.62 8.52 21.17
N TYR A 134 -11.89 7.77 22.01
CA TYR A 134 -10.56 7.29 21.65
C TYR A 134 -10.66 6.07 20.72
N PRO A 135 -9.65 5.79 19.88
CA PRO A 135 -9.71 4.70 18.88
C PRO A 135 -10.13 3.33 19.44
N LYS A 136 -9.68 2.98 20.65
CA LYS A 136 -10.10 1.75 21.34
C LYS A 136 -11.61 1.68 21.61
N ASP A 137 -12.21 2.79 21.98
CA ASP A 137 -13.62 2.88 22.38
C ASP A 137 -14.50 3.00 21.13
N ALA A 138 -14.02 3.76 20.12
CA ALA A 138 -14.64 3.84 18.79
C ALA A 138 -14.72 2.47 18.11
N ALA A 139 -13.65 1.66 18.15
CA ALA A 139 -13.64 0.32 17.59
C ALA A 139 -14.68 -0.60 18.27
N VAL A 140 -14.76 -0.59 19.60
CA VAL A 140 -15.75 -1.37 20.35
C VAL A 140 -17.18 -0.90 20.03
N MET A 141 -17.42 0.42 19.99
CA MET A 141 -18.74 0.96 19.64
C MET A 141 -19.18 0.56 18.23
N LEU A 142 -18.29 0.66 17.21
CA LEU A 142 -18.60 0.22 15.85
C LEU A 142 -19.00 -1.27 15.79
N MET A 143 -18.27 -2.13 16.50
CA MET A 143 -18.58 -3.56 16.56
C MET A 143 -19.89 -3.86 17.30
N MET A 144 -20.20 -3.11 18.36
CA MET A 144 -21.47 -3.26 19.11
C MET A 144 -22.69 -2.75 18.35
N MET A 145 -22.50 -1.78 17.45
CA MET A 145 -23.54 -1.22 16.59
C MET A 145 -23.70 -1.98 15.26
N ASP A 146 -22.83 -2.96 14.98
CA ASP A 146 -22.78 -3.75 13.74
C ASP A 146 -22.74 -2.92 12.44
N VAL A 147 -21.97 -1.81 12.46
CA VAL A 147 -21.91 -0.86 11.32
C VAL A 147 -21.12 -1.42 10.15
N MET A 148 -21.74 -1.43 8.96
CA MET A 148 -21.24 -2.01 7.72
C MET A 148 -21.28 -1.04 6.53
N GLU A 149 -20.58 -1.39 5.43
CA GLU A 149 -20.59 -0.63 4.17
C GLU A 149 -22.03 -0.52 3.61
N GLY A 150 -22.51 0.71 3.43
CA GLY A 150 -23.87 0.99 2.97
C GLY A 150 -24.80 1.55 4.03
N ASP A 151 -24.44 1.47 5.32
CA ASP A 151 -25.31 1.93 6.40
C ASP A 151 -25.49 3.44 6.45
N CYS A 152 -26.64 3.88 6.95
CA CYS A 152 -26.92 5.27 7.27
C CYS A 152 -26.95 5.45 8.79
N VAL A 153 -25.89 6.02 9.37
CA VAL A 153 -25.75 6.17 10.83
C VAL A 153 -26.03 7.62 11.24
N LEU A 154 -26.85 7.79 12.29
CA LEU A 154 -27.06 9.06 12.97
C LEU A 154 -26.04 9.22 14.10
N GLU A 155 -25.31 10.33 14.09
CA GLU A 155 -24.46 10.80 15.19
C GLU A 155 -25.06 12.08 15.78
N SER A 156 -24.95 12.27 17.09
CA SER A 156 -25.35 13.50 17.77
C SER A 156 -24.21 13.95 18.70
N GLY A 157 -23.73 15.17 18.49
CA GLY A 157 -22.53 15.73 19.11
C GLY A 157 -21.23 15.30 18.44
N SER A 158 -21.01 15.66 17.17
CA SER A 158 -19.73 15.40 16.47
C SER A 158 -18.51 15.96 17.22
N GLY A 159 -18.61 17.18 17.75
CA GLY A 159 -17.59 17.80 18.58
C GLY A 159 -16.27 18.02 17.84
N SER A 160 -15.25 17.19 18.11
CA SER A 160 -14.00 17.24 17.33
C SER A 160 -14.01 16.32 16.09
N GLY A 161 -15.14 15.68 15.76
CA GLY A 161 -15.30 14.80 14.60
C GLY A 161 -14.64 13.42 14.72
N ALA A 162 -14.20 13.03 15.92
CA ALA A 162 -13.41 11.80 16.11
C ALA A 162 -14.19 10.53 15.74
N MET A 163 -15.41 10.40 16.28
CA MET A 163 -16.27 9.24 16.02
C MET A 163 -16.85 9.31 14.60
N SER A 164 -17.22 10.50 14.13
CA SER A 164 -17.62 10.77 12.74
C SER A 164 -16.66 10.21 11.70
N LEU A 165 -15.34 10.34 11.92
CA LEU A 165 -14.31 9.78 11.01
C LEU A 165 -14.26 8.25 11.02
N PHE A 166 -14.47 7.62 12.19
CA PHE A 166 -14.57 6.17 12.31
C PHE A 166 -15.85 5.63 11.67
N LEU A 167 -16.98 6.28 11.92
CA LEU A 167 -18.27 5.99 11.28
C LEU A 167 -18.20 6.13 9.76
N SER A 168 -17.67 7.25 9.25
CA SER A 168 -17.49 7.49 7.81
C SER A 168 -16.62 6.42 7.15
N ARG A 169 -15.63 5.86 7.86
CA ARG A 169 -14.82 4.75 7.35
C ARG A 169 -15.56 3.40 7.39
N ALA A 170 -16.46 3.19 8.34
CA ALA A 170 -17.23 1.95 8.46
C ALA A 170 -18.38 1.86 7.45
N VAL A 171 -19.17 2.94 7.31
CA VAL A 171 -20.27 3.03 6.31
C VAL A 171 -19.76 3.10 4.87
N GLY A 172 -18.50 3.53 4.71
CA GLY A 172 -17.76 3.46 3.46
C GLY A 172 -18.32 4.35 2.34
N SER A 173 -18.19 3.87 1.11
CA SER A 173 -18.51 4.63 -0.11
C SER A 173 -20.00 4.67 -0.46
N LYS A 174 -20.77 3.68 0.03
CA LYS A 174 -22.20 3.51 -0.27
C LYS A 174 -23.13 3.97 0.85
N GLY A 175 -22.60 4.13 2.06
CA GLY A 175 -23.37 4.58 3.22
C GLY A 175 -23.23 6.07 3.49
N SER A 176 -23.75 6.52 4.63
CA SER A 176 -23.67 7.92 5.06
C SER A 176 -23.66 8.08 6.57
N VAL A 177 -23.10 9.19 7.04
CA VAL A 177 -23.18 9.61 8.45
C VAL A 177 -23.91 10.94 8.49
N LEU A 178 -25.08 10.96 9.14
CA LEU A 178 -25.80 12.18 9.45
C LEU A 178 -25.37 12.63 10.85
N SER A 179 -24.62 13.72 10.96
CA SER A 179 -24.23 14.28 12.25
C SER A 179 -25.05 15.52 12.59
N VAL A 180 -25.42 15.65 13.86
CA VAL A 180 -26.14 16.81 14.43
C VAL A 180 -25.31 17.38 15.56
N GLU A 181 -25.11 18.70 15.58
CA GLU A 181 -24.34 19.43 16.62
C GLU A 181 -25.05 20.74 17.02
#